data_AF-A0A804R612-F1
#
_entry.id   AF-A0A804R612-F1
#
_cell.length_a   1.000
_cell.length_b   1.000
_cell.length_c   1.000
_cell.angle_alpha   90.00
_cell.angle_beta   90.00
_cell.angle_gamma   90.00
#
_symmetry.space_group_name_H-M   'P 1'
#
loop_
_entity.id
_entity.type
_entity.pdbx_description
1 polymer ?
#
loop_
_entity_poly.entity_id
_entity_poly.type
_entity_poly.pdbx_seq_one_letter_code
_entity_poly.pdbx_strand_id
1 'polypeptide(L)'
;MAAMAAAGGVGLHLIGAATATLIVAVLVAAVLGRRRRARARAQAPPVEGKPAPEAGCAVGDGAGPDVGTDVIIVGAGVAGSALAYTLGKDGRRVHVIERDLTEPDRIVGELLQPGGYLKLIELGLQDCVEEIDAQRVLGYALFKDGRNTKLAYPLEKFHSDVAGRSFHNGRFIQRMRQKAASLPNVQLEQGTVTSLLEENGTVKGVQYKTKSGEELKAYAPLTIVCDGCFSNLRRALCSPKVDVPSCFIGLVLENCQLPHPNHGHVILANPSPILFYPISSTEVRCLVDVPGQKVPSIASGEMANYLKTVVAPQKSMTLS
;
A
#
# COMPACT_ATOMS: atom_id res chain seq x y z
N MET A 1 -9.72 -26.42 64.08
CA MET A 1 -10.76 -26.63 63.06
C MET A 1 -10.12 -26.50 61.69
N ALA A 2 -10.20 -27.59 60.92
CA ALA A 2 -10.16 -27.79 59.47
C ALA A 2 -9.35 -26.88 58.51
N ALA A 3 -8.78 -27.59 57.54
CA ALA A 3 -7.91 -27.20 56.43
C ALA A 3 -8.65 -26.63 55.18
N MET A 4 -7.85 -26.37 54.12
CA MET A 4 -8.14 -26.06 52.69
C MET A 4 -7.84 -24.59 52.32
N ALA A 5 -7.09 -24.24 51.27
CA ALA A 5 -6.45 -25.02 50.21
C ALA A 5 -5.26 -24.24 49.62
N ALA A 6 -4.17 -24.94 49.33
CA ALA A 6 -3.12 -24.53 48.40
C ALA A 6 -3.41 -25.17 47.03
N ALA A 7 -3.60 -24.36 45.98
CA ALA A 7 -3.38 -24.72 44.57
C ALA A 7 -3.74 -23.53 43.67
N GLY A 8 -2.74 -22.92 43.02
CA GLY A 8 -3.01 -21.87 42.01
C GLY A 8 -1.81 -21.38 41.19
N GLY A 9 -0.62 -21.99 41.31
CA GLY A 9 0.62 -21.44 40.76
C GLY A 9 1.16 -22.06 39.46
N VAL A 10 0.58 -23.16 38.94
CA VAL A 10 1.23 -23.94 37.86
C VAL A 10 0.49 -23.85 36.52
N GLY A 11 -0.77 -23.36 36.49
CA GLY A 11 -1.61 -23.36 35.28
C GLY A 11 -1.30 -22.27 34.24
N LEU A 12 -0.77 -21.11 34.65
CA LEU A 12 -0.63 -19.95 33.75
C LEU A 12 0.61 -20.02 32.83
N HIS A 13 1.69 -20.65 33.29
CA HIS A 13 2.93 -20.80 32.51
C HIS A 13 2.84 -21.88 31.41
N LEU A 14 2.04 -22.94 31.62
CA LEU A 14 1.81 -23.99 30.61
C LEU A 14 0.93 -23.52 29.45
N ILE A 15 -0.02 -22.62 29.69
CA ILE A 15 -0.90 -22.07 28.65
C ILE A 15 -0.14 -21.09 27.73
N GLY A 16 0.81 -20.31 28.29
CA GLY A 16 1.70 -19.44 27.53
C GLY A 16 2.70 -20.20 26.64
N ALA A 17 3.23 -21.33 27.12
CA ALA A 17 4.13 -22.18 26.32
C ALA A 17 3.39 -22.94 25.20
N ALA A 18 2.17 -23.42 25.47
CA ALA A 18 1.35 -24.11 24.47
C ALA A 18 0.91 -23.18 23.32
N THR A 19 0.56 -21.92 23.62
CA THR A 19 0.14 -20.93 22.60
C THR A 19 1.29 -20.47 21.72
N ALA A 20 2.49 -20.24 22.28
CA ALA A 20 3.68 -19.91 21.49
C ALA A 20 4.11 -21.06 20.56
N THR A 21 4.00 -22.31 21.03
CA THR A 21 4.34 -23.50 20.24
C THR A 21 3.36 -23.72 19.07
N LEU A 22 2.07 -23.43 19.27
CA LEU A 22 1.05 -23.55 18.23
C LEU A 22 1.27 -22.53 17.09
N ILE A 23 1.65 -21.29 17.43
CA ILE A 23 1.94 -20.23 16.43
C ILE A 23 3.16 -20.59 15.58
N VAL A 24 4.23 -21.11 16.20
CA VAL A 24 5.42 -21.57 15.47
C VAL A 24 5.10 -22.76 14.57
N ALA A 25 4.30 -23.73 15.03
CA ALA A 25 3.88 -24.88 14.23
C ALA A 25 3.04 -24.47 13.00
N VAL A 26 2.12 -23.51 13.16
CA VAL A 26 1.31 -22.97 12.06
C VAL A 26 2.17 -22.22 11.04
N LEU A 27 3.14 -21.42 11.49
CA LEU A 27 4.08 -20.72 10.60
C LEU A 27 4.99 -21.69 9.83
N VAL A 28 5.52 -22.72 10.48
CA VAL A 28 6.34 -23.74 9.83
C VAL A 28 5.53 -24.55 8.82
N ALA A 29 4.30 -24.96 9.16
CA ALA A 29 3.41 -25.67 8.24
C ALA A 29 3.03 -24.81 7.01
N ALA A 30 2.79 -23.51 7.21
CA ALA A 30 2.50 -22.57 6.12
C ALA A 30 3.69 -22.38 5.16
N VAL A 31 4.91 -22.29 5.71
CA VAL A 31 6.15 -22.17 4.91
C VAL A 31 6.43 -23.46 4.13
N LEU A 32 6.30 -24.62 4.77
CA LEU A 32 6.48 -25.92 4.10
C LEU A 32 5.41 -26.18 3.04
N GLY A 33 4.15 -25.77 3.29
CA GLY A 33 3.06 -25.84 2.33
C GLY A 33 3.27 -24.96 1.10
N ARG A 34 3.78 -23.72 1.28
CA ARG A 34 4.16 -22.83 0.16
C ARG A 34 5.29 -23.41 -0.68
N ARG A 35 6.32 -23.99 -0.05
CA ARG A 35 7.44 -24.64 -0.76
C ARG A 35 6.98 -25.86 -1.57
N ARG A 36 6.08 -26.69 -1.03
CA ARG A 36 5.50 -27.84 -1.75
C ARG A 36 4.68 -27.41 -2.97
N ARG A 37 3.83 -26.37 -2.84
CA ARG A 37 3.03 -25.84 -3.97
C ARG A 37 3.88 -25.20 -5.06
N ALA A 38 4.95 -24.48 -4.69
CA ALA A 38 5.89 -23.92 -5.65
C ALA A 38 6.60 -25.01 -6.46
N ARG A 39 7.00 -26.11 -5.79
CA ARG A 39 7.68 -27.24 -6.44
C ARG A 39 6.75 -28.04 -7.37
N ALA A 40 5.47 -28.19 -7.02
CA ALA A 40 4.46 -28.83 -7.87
C ALA A 40 4.15 -27.99 -9.13
N ARG A 41 4.15 -26.66 -9.02
CA ARG A 41 3.91 -25.76 -10.16
C ARG A 41 5.09 -25.71 -11.14
N ALA A 42 6.31 -25.94 -10.66
CA ALA A 42 7.51 -26.01 -11.49
C ALA A 42 7.65 -27.35 -12.26
N GLN A 43 6.84 -28.36 -11.93
CA GLN A 43 6.90 -29.71 -12.54
C GLN A 43 5.68 -30.03 -13.43
N ALA A 44 4.79 -29.05 -13.66
CA ALA A 44 3.65 -29.25 -14.56
C ALA A 44 4.12 -29.26 -16.03
N PRO A 45 3.67 -30.23 -16.85
CA PRO A 45 4.06 -30.31 -18.26
C PRO A 45 3.43 -29.16 -19.09
N PRO A 46 4.04 -28.77 -20.22
CA PRO A 46 3.48 -27.74 -21.09
C PRO A 46 2.21 -28.24 -21.76
N VAL A 47 1.21 -27.37 -21.88
CA VAL A 47 -0.02 -27.66 -22.62
C VAL A 47 0.20 -27.26 -24.08
N GLU A 48 0.25 -28.23 -24.99
CA GLU A 48 0.30 -27.99 -26.44
C GLU A 48 -1.08 -27.62 -26.99
N GLY A 49 -1.20 -26.44 -27.58
CA GLY A 49 -2.40 -25.96 -28.27
C GLY A 49 -2.29 -26.17 -29.80
N LYS A 50 -3.32 -26.79 -30.39
CA LYS A 50 -3.48 -26.92 -31.85
C LYS A 50 -3.80 -25.57 -32.51
N PRO A 51 -3.40 -25.33 -33.78
CA PRO A 51 -3.75 -24.11 -34.50
C PRO A 51 -5.19 -24.17 -35.04
N ALA A 52 -5.87 -23.02 -35.03
CA ALA A 52 -7.18 -22.80 -35.65
C ALA A 52 -7.05 -21.78 -36.80
N PRO A 53 -7.96 -21.81 -37.80
CA PRO A 53 -7.68 -21.33 -39.14
C PRO A 53 -7.90 -19.83 -39.33
N GLU A 54 -7.24 -19.29 -40.34
CA GLU A 54 -7.33 -17.92 -40.82
C GLU A 54 -8.71 -17.63 -41.44
N ALA A 55 -9.36 -16.56 -41.00
CA ALA A 55 -10.41 -15.89 -41.76
C ALA A 55 -10.37 -14.39 -41.43
N GLY A 56 -10.03 -13.58 -42.43
CA GLY A 56 -10.09 -12.13 -42.35
C GLY A 56 -11.51 -11.60 -42.53
N CYS A 57 -11.72 -10.35 -42.09
CA CYS A 57 -12.56 -9.35 -42.75
C CYS A 57 -12.31 -7.98 -42.11
N ALA A 58 -12.15 -6.99 -42.96
CA ALA A 58 -11.81 -5.60 -42.64
C ALA A 58 -13.06 -4.73 -42.36
N VAL A 59 -12.77 -3.46 -42.06
CA VAL A 59 -13.59 -2.21 -42.03
C VAL A 59 -13.89 -1.73 -40.59
N GLY A 60 -13.56 -0.50 -40.16
CA GLY A 60 -13.02 0.66 -40.87
C GLY A 60 -12.51 1.77 -39.95
N ASP A 61 -11.90 2.77 -40.58
CA ASP A 61 -11.01 3.80 -40.05
C ASP A 61 -11.59 4.78 -39.03
N GLY A 62 -10.78 5.08 -38.02
CA GLY A 62 -10.92 6.19 -37.09
C GLY A 62 -9.65 6.37 -36.26
N ALA A 63 -8.76 7.26 -36.74
CA ALA A 63 -7.43 7.60 -36.21
C ALA A 63 -6.36 6.50 -36.36
N GLY A 64 -5.25 6.84 -37.03
CA GLY A 64 -4.19 5.91 -37.44
C GLY A 64 -3.46 5.22 -36.27
N PRO A 65 -2.55 4.27 -36.56
CA PRO A 65 -1.75 3.61 -35.53
C PRO A 65 -0.93 4.67 -34.79
N ASP A 66 -1.33 4.94 -33.55
CA ASP A 66 -0.56 5.76 -32.62
C ASP A 66 0.89 5.24 -32.63
N VAL A 67 1.86 6.15 -32.76
CA VAL A 67 3.27 5.85 -33.03
C VAL A 67 3.85 5.06 -31.83
N GLY A 68 3.67 3.73 -31.94
CA GLY A 68 3.69 2.68 -30.93
C GLY A 68 3.85 3.07 -29.46
N THR A 69 2.80 3.00 -28.66
CA THR A 69 2.98 2.81 -27.21
C THR A 69 3.45 1.37 -26.96
N ASP A 70 4.53 1.19 -26.20
CA ASP A 70 5.02 -0.15 -25.84
C ASP A 70 4.29 -0.70 -24.61
N VAL A 71 3.98 0.18 -23.65
CA VAL A 71 3.33 -0.20 -22.39
C VAL A 71 2.29 0.83 -21.98
N ILE A 72 1.08 0.38 -21.65
CA ILE A 72 0.06 1.18 -20.96
C ILE A 72 0.10 0.84 -19.46
N ILE A 73 0.14 1.86 -18.62
CA ILE A 73 0.02 1.74 -17.16
C ILE A 73 -1.28 2.41 -16.72
N VAL A 74 -2.16 1.65 -16.08
CA VAL A 74 -3.42 2.16 -15.53
C VAL A 74 -3.21 2.58 -14.08
N GLY A 75 -3.23 3.88 -13.82
CA GLY A 75 -3.05 4.48 -12.50
C GLY A 75 -1.62 4.96 -12.24
N ALA A 76 -1.46 6.22 -11.85
CA ALA A 76 -0.19 6.87 -11.51
C ALA A 76 -0.04 7.03 -9.99
N GLY A 77 -0.33 5.96 -9.24
CA GLY A 77 0.00 5.85 -7.82
C GLY A 77 1.48 5.50 -7.60
N VAL A 78 1.82 4.95 -6.42
CA VAL A 78 3.20 4.52 -6.09
C VAL A 78 3.74 3.52 -7.13
N ALA A 79 2.98 2.44 -7.38
CA ALA A 79 3.41 1.38 -8.29
C ALA A 79 3.52 1.87 -9.74
N GLY A 80 2.48 2.55 -10.24
CA GLY A 80 2.45 3.01 -11.63
C GLY A 80 3.51 4.06 -11.94
N SER A 81 3.72 5.04 -11.05
CA SER A 81 4.73 6.09 -11.27
C SER A 81 6.16 5.52 -11.19
N ALA A 82 6.44 4.64 -10.22
CA ALA A 82 7.74 3.99 -10.11
C ALA A 82 8.05 3.12 -11.34
N LEU A 83 7.06 2.36 -11.81
CA LEU A 83 7.17 1.51 -12.97
C LEU A 83 7.33 2.32 -14.26
N ALA A 84 6.57 3.41 -14.43
CA ALA A 84 6.68 4.30 -15.56
C ALA A 84 8.09 4.90 -15.68
N TYR A 85 8.64 5.41 -14.57
CA TYR A 85 10.00 5.93 -14.55
C TYR A 85 11.05 4.86 -14.90
N THR A 86 10.90 3.66 -14.34
CA THR A 86 11.84 2.56 -14.57
C THR A 86 11.81 2.10 -16.03
N LEU A 87 10.62 1.84 -16.59
CA LEU A 87 10.47 1.45 -18.00
C LEU A 87 10.88 2.58 -18.95
N GLY A 88 10.63 3.83 -18.57
CA GLY A 88 11.08 5.00 -19.30
C GLY A 88 12.61 5.07 -19.39
N LYS A 89 13.33 4.83 -18.28
CA LYS A 89 14.80 4.75 -18.27
C LYS A 89 15.33 3.63 -19.16
N ASP A 90 14.59 2.54 -19.28
CA ASP A 90 14.91 1.42 -20.17
C ASP A 90 14.53 1.70 -21.64
N GLY A 91 14.08 2.92 -21.98
CA GLY A 91 13.80 3.36 -23.34
C GLY A 91 12.43 2.96 -23.88
N ARG A 92 11.51 2.46 -23.04
CA ARG A 92 10.14 2.08 -23.46
C ARG A 92 9.26 3.30 -23.64
N ARG A 93 8.38 3.29 -24.63
CA ARG A 93 7.31 4.29 -24.80
C ARG A 93 6.16 3.91 -23.85
N VAL A 94 6.02 4.67 -22.78
CA VAL A 94 5.07 4.39 -21.70
C VAL A 94 3.94 5.40 -21.73
N HIS A 95 2.69 4.93 -21.77
CA HIS A 95 1.50 5.75 -21.61
C HIS A 95 0.86 5.44 -20.25
N VAL A 96 0.83 6.42 -19.36
CA VAL A 96 0.24 6.31 -18.02
C VAL A 96 -1.07 7.07 -18.00
N ILE A 97 -2.16 6.40 -17.64
CA ILE A 97 -3.49 7.00 -17.56
C ILE A 97 -3.93 7.02 -16.09
N GLU A 98 -4.08 8.22 -15.53
CA GLU A 98 -4.50 8.43 -14.14
C GLU A 98 -5.78 9.24 -14.07
N ARG A 99 -6.72 8.81 -13.24
CA ARG A 99 -8.03 9.47 -13.11
C ARG A 99 -7.89 10.92 -12.64
N ASP A 100 -7.00 11.16 -11.69
CA ASP A 100 -6.77 12.49 -11.12
C ASP A 100 -5.29 12.77 -10.87
N LEU A 101 -4.74 13.73 -11.64
CA LEU A 101 -3.36 14.18 -11.55
C LEU A 101 -3.14 15.27 -10.49
N THR A 102 -4.20 15.75 -9.84
CA THR A 102 -4.05 16.62 -8.67
C THR A 102 -3.42 15.87 -7.50
N GLU A 103 -2.92 16.62 -6.51
CA GLU A 103 -2.30 16.05 -5.32
C GLU A 103 -3.33 15.21 -4.54
N PRO A 104 -3.09 13.91 -4.32
CA PRO A 104 -4.03 13.08 -3.56
C PRO A 104 -4.06 13.46 -2.07
N ASP A 105 -5.25 13.77 -1.55
CA ASP A 105 -5.49 13.89 -0.11
C ASP A 105 -5.99 12.55 0.45
N ARG A 106 -5.11 11.80 1.13
CA ARG A 106 -5.38 10.44 1.64
C ARG A 106 -4.55 10.14 2.88
N ILE A 107 -5.08 9.28 3.75
CA ILE A 107 -4.43 8.83 4.99
C ILE A 107 -3.54 7.58 4.82
N VAL A 108 -3.39 7.06 3.60
CA VAL A 108 -2.72 5.80 3.31
C VAL A 108 -1.34 6.03 2.69
N GLY A 109 -0.39 5.14 2.97
CA GLY A 109 0.93 5.18 2.30
C GLY A 109 1.82 6.34 2.75
N GLU A 110 1.71 6.75 4.01
CA GLU A 110 2.46 7.88 4.60
C GLU A 110 3.72 7.45 5.36
N LEU A 111 4.04 6.16 5.43
CA LEU A 111 5.26 5.65 6.09
C LEU A 111 5.92 4.58 5.22
N LEU A 112 7.03 4.97 4.59
CA LEU A 112 7.91 4.12 3.83
C LEU A 112 8.93 3.44 4.75
N GLN A 113 8.92 2.11 4.78
CA GLN A 113 9.88 1.32 5.55
C GLN A 113 11.31 1.45 4.98
N PRO A 114 12.38 1.22 5.78
CA PRO A 114 13.75 1.28 5.28
C PRO A 114 14.01 0.44 4.03
N GLY A 115 13.42 -0.76 3.94
CA GLY A 115 13.51 -1.61 2.75
C GLY A 115 12.85 -1.00 1.51
N GLY A 116 11.75 -0.26 1.68
CA GLY A 116 11.13 0.50 0.60
C GLY A 116 11.99 1.67 0.16
N TYR A 117 12.63 2.37 1.10
CA TYR A 117 13.57 3.44 0.80
C TYR A 117 14.81 2.93 0.03
N LEU A 118 15.36 1.78 0.41
CA LEU A 118 16.43 1.10 -0.34
C LEU A 118 16.00 0.79 -1.79
N LYS A 119 14.74 0.39 -2.00
CA LYS A 119 14.20 0.18 -3.35
C LYS A 119 14.01 1.47 -4.13
N LEU A 120 13.69 2.60 -3.49
CA LEU A 120 13.71 3.89 -4.19
C LEU A 120 15.14 4.25 -4.65
N ILE A 121 16.16 4.02 -3.82
CA ILE A 121 17.56 4.25 -4.21
C ILE A 121 17.93 3.38 -5.42
N GLU A 122 17.61 2.10 -5.39
CA GLU A 122 17.88 1.16 -6.50
C GLU A 122 17.23 1.61 -7.82
N LEU A 123 16.03 2.19 -7.76
CA LEU A 123 15.31 2.68 -8.94
C LEU A 123 15.77 4.09 -9.38
N GLY A 124 16.51 4.82 -8.54
CA GLY A 124 16.87 6.22 -8.76
C GLY A 124 15.72 7.19 -8.51
N LEU A 125 14.89 6.89 -7.50
CA LEU A 125 13.68 7.61 -7.08
C LEU A 125 13.77 8.14 -5.64
N GLN A 126 14.94 8.06 -5.01
CA GLN A 126 15.13 8.46 -3.61
C GLN A 126 14.92 9.96 -3.38
N ASP A 127 15.17 10.80 -4.40
CA ASP A 127 14.93 12.25 -4.36
C ASP A 127 13.43 12.61 -4.31
N CYS A 128 12.55 11.65 -4.55
CA CYS A 128 11.11 11.86 -4.43
C CYS A 128 10.64 12.03 -2.98
N VAL A 129 11.46 11.69 -1.97
CA VAL A 129 11.17 11.97 -0.55
C VAL A 129 11.87 13.22 -0.03
N GLU A 130 12.63 13.92 -0.88
CA GLU A 130 13.24 15.21 -0.56
C GLU A 130 12.27 16.35 -0.88
N GLU A 131 12.45 17.50 -0.23
CA GLU A 131 11.65 18.73 -0.46
C GLU A 131 10.14 18.59 -0.19
N ILE A 132 9.69 17.51 0.46
CA ILE A 132 8.28 17.28 0.82
C ILE A 132 8.01 17.34 2.34
N ASP A 133 9.00 17.80 3.11
CA ASP A 133 9.01 17.76 4.58
C ASP A 133 8.85 16.34 5.14
N ALA A 134 9.51 15.37 4.48
CA ALA A 134 9.53 13.99 4.95
C ALA A 134 10.32 13.86 6.26
N GLN A 135 9.77 13.07 7.17
CA GLN A 135 10.30 12.83 8.50
C GLN A 135 11.10 11.53 8.51
N ARG A 136 12.30 11.57 9.09
CA ARG A 136 13.15 10.39 9.24
C ARG A 136 12.64 9.52 10.40
N VAL A 137 12.42 8.23 10.14
CA VAL A 137 11.91 7.25 11.11
C VAL A 137 12.96 6.16 11.35
N LEU A 138 13.45 6.06 12.58
CA LEU A 138 14.52 5.17 13.02
C LEU A 138 14.00 3.90 13.73
N GLY A 139 12.70 3.82 13.99
CA GLY A 139 12.09 2.68 14.63
C GLY A 139 10.68 2.95 15.12
N TYR A 140 10.23 2.13 16.07
CA TYR A 140 8.93 2.25 16.72
C TYR A 140 9.06 2.33 18.24
N ALA A 141 8.15 3.04 18.88
CA ALA A 141 7.91 2.98 20.31
C ALA A 141 6.58 2.28 20.58
N LEU A 142 6.61 1.25 21.43
CA LEU A 142 5.42 0.49 21.82
C LEU A 142 4.94 0.94 23.20
N PHE A 143 3.64 1.17 23.35
CA PHE A 143 3.01 1.59 24.61
C PHE A 143 1.95 0.58 25.03
N LYS A 144 2.00 0.14 26.30
CA LYS A 144 1.01 -0.76 26.89
C LYS A 144 0.93 -0.54 28.41
N ASP A 145 -0.28 -0.30 28.92
CA ASP A 145 -0.58 -0.24 30.35
C ASP A 145 0.39 0.68 31.13
N GLY A 146 0.62 1.89 30.61
CA GLY A 146 1.53 2.89 31.20
C GLY A 146 3.03 2.61 31.02
N ARG A 147 3.42 1.49 30.42
CA ARG A 147 4.81 1.14 30.10
C ARG A 147 5.11 1.38 28.63
N ASN A 148 6.38 1.63 28.32
CA ASN A 148 6.83 1.74 26.94
C ASN A 148 8.23 1.16 26.69
N THR A 149 8.49 0.80 25.44
CA THR A 149 9.81 0.38 24.96
C THR A 149 10.05 0.86 23.53
N LYS A 150 11.31 1.00 23.14
CA LYS A 150 11.71 1.37 21.77
C LYS A 150 12.28 0.16 21.03
N LEU A 151 11.90 0.05 19.77
CA LEU A 151 12.39 -0.93 18.80
C LEU A 151 13.05 -0.17 17.66
N ALA A 152 14.38 -0.20 17.61
CA ALA A 152 15.12 0.39 16.50
C ALA A 152 15.04 -0.51 15.24
N TYR A 153 15.08 0.10 14.06
CA TYR A 153 15.34 -0.65 12.85
C TYR A 153 16.79 -1.17 12.84
N PRO A 154 17.04 -2.38 12.32
CA PRO A 154 18.39 -2.95 12.22
C PRO A 154 19.15 -2.33 11.03
N LEU A 155 19.74 -1.14 11.24
CA LEU A 155 20.32 -0.29 10.18
C LEU A 155 21.85 -0.25 10.18
N GLU A 156 22.52 -0.97 11.08
CA GLU A 156 23.95 -0.84 11.37
C GLU A 156 24.85 -1.14 10.17
N LYS A 157 24.35 -1.94 9.22
CA LYS A 157 25.09 -2.38 8.02
C LYS A 157 24.81 -1.51 6.79
N PHE A 158 23.97 -0.49 6.90
CA PHE A 158 23.56 0.36 5.78
C PHE A 158 24.19 1.75 5.88
N HIS A 159 24.17 2.49 4.78
CA HIS A 159 24.56 3.90 4.77
C HIS A 159 23.72 4.68 5.78
N SER A 160 24.31 5.68 6.44
CA SER A 160 23.69 6.42 7.56
C SER A 160 22.36 7.09 7.21
N ASP A 161 22.18 7.45 5.94
CA ASP A 161 20.94 8.03 5.43
C ASP A 161 19.76 7.03 5.35
N VAL A 162 20.05 5.73 5.24
CA VAL A 162 19.02 4.68 5.16
C VAL A 162 18.24 4.63 6.47
N ALA A 163 16.95 4.97 6.39
CA ALA A 163 15.98 4.88 7.48
C ALA A 163 14.57 4.88 6.89
N GLY A 164 13.55 4.67 7.73
CA GLY A 164 12.17 4.91 7.31
C GLY A 164 11.96 6.38 6.96
N ARG A 165 10.93 6.66 6.17
CA ARG A 165 10.49 8.01 5.81
C ARG A 165 8.98 8.09 5.97
N SER A 166 8.50 9.02 6.75
CA SER A 166 7.07 9.36 6.79
C SER A 166 6.81 10.73 6.20
N PHE A 167 5.65 10.93 5.59
CA PHE A 167 5.35 12.13 4.79
C PHE A 167 3.85 12.20 4.49
N HIS A 168 3.38 13.36 4.06
CA HIS A 168 2.11 13.48 3.35
C HIS A 168 2.16 12.68 2.05
N ASN A 169 1.26 11.70 1.89
CA ASN A 169 1.26 10.81 0.72
C ASN A 169 1.12 11.57 -0.60
N GLY A 170 0.27 12.60 -0.63
CA GLY A 170 0.03 13.43 -1.81
C GLY A 170 1.31 14.01 -2.40
N ARG A 171 2.11 14.68 -1.55
CA ARG A 171 3.40 15.26 -1.92
C ARG A 171 4.36 14.23 -2.53
N PHE A 172 4.47 13.05 -1.89
CA PHE A 172 5.31 11.96 -2.41
C PHE A 172 4.83 11.47 -3.78
N ILE A 173 3.52 11.27 -3.96
CA ILE A 173 2.95 10.87 -5.25
C ILE A 173 3.22 11.92 -6.33
N GLN A 174 3.09 13.21 -6.02
CA GLN A 174 3.39 14.28 -6.98
C GLN A 174 4.86 14.28 -7.40
N ARG A 175 5.80 14.10 -6.47
CA ARG A 175 7.23 13.95 -6.81
C ARG A 175 7.48 12.75 -7.71
N MET A 176 6.86 11.61 -7.41
CA MET A 176 6.99 10.39 -8.22
C MET A 176 6.44 10.58 -9.65
N ARG A 177 5.28 11.24 -9.79
CA ARG A 177 4.67 11.57 -11.09
C ARG A 177 5.54 12.54 -11.90
N GLN A 178 6.02 13.61 -11.27
CA GLN A 178 6.94 14.58 -11.89
C GLN A 178 8.22 13.91 -12.37
N LYS A 179 8.80 13.03 -11.54
CA LYS A 179 10.01 12.28 -11.89
C LYS A 179 9.78 11.36 -13.09
N ALA A 180 8.66 10.63 -13.11
CA ALA A 180 8.29 9.79 -14.25
C ALA A 180 8.10 10.62 -15.54
N ALA A 181 7.32 11.71 -15.47
CA ALA A 181 7.02 12.59 -16.60
C ALA A 181 8.21 13.42 -17.09
N SER A 182 9.32 13.47 -16.35
CA SER A 182 10.56 14.12 -16.79
C SER A 182 11.24 13.37 -17.95
N LEU A 183 10.88 12.12 -18.19
CA LEU A 183 11.41 11.31 -19.29
C LEU A 183 10.60 11.55 -20.57
N PRO A 184 11.24 11.83 -21.71
CA PRO A 184 10.55 12.22 -22.95
C PRO A 184 9.68 11.10 -23.56
N ASN A 185 9.92 9.85 -23.16
CA ASN A 185 9.21 8.65 -23.60
C ASN A 185 8.12 8.19 -22.61
N VAL A 186 7.82 8.99 -21.58
CA VAL A 186 6.74 8.73 -20.63
C VAL A 186 5.65 9.79 -20.80
N GLN A 187 4.51 9.39 -21.34
CA GLN A 187 3.32 10.23 -21.46
C GLN A 187 2.42 9.99 -20.25
N LEU A 188 2.24 11.02 -19.42
CA LEU A 188 1.29 11.00 -18.30
C LEU A 188 0.02 11.76 -18.68
N GLU A 189 -1.12 11.07 -18.67
CA GLU A 189 -2.41 11.62 -19.11
C GLU A 189 -3.47 11.50 -18.01
N GLN A 190 -4.30 12.54 -17.89
CA GLN A 190 -5.46 12.50 -17.01
C GLN A 190 -6.67 11.88 -17.72
N GLY A 191 -7.06 10.68 -17.28
CA GLY A 191 -8.21 9.95 -17.79
C GLY A 191 -8.63 8.80 -16.88
N THR A 192 -9.89 8.39 -16.97
CA THR A 192 -10.41 7.25 -16.20
C THR A 192 -10.54 6.03 -17.09
N VAL A 193 -9.68 5.02 -16.87
CA VAL A 193 -9.82 3.74 -17.57
C VAL A 193 -11.09 3.02 -17.11
N THR A 194 -11.93 2.65 -18.09
CA THR A 194 -13.24 2.03 -17.85
C THR A 194 -13.25 0.54 -18.11
N SER A 195 -12.45 0.05 -19.06
CA SER A 195 -12.40 -1.36 -19.45
C SER A 195 -11.09 -1.73 -20.14
N LEU A 196 -10.78 -3.02 -20.16
CA LEU A 196 -9.73 -3.60 -20.99
C LEU A 196 -10.26 -3.88 -22.39
N LEU A 197 -9.44 -3.63 -23.41
CA LEU A 197 -9.74 -4.04 -24.78
C LEU A 197 -9.20 -5.45 -24.97
N GLU A 198 -10.07 -6.43 -25.17
CA GLU A 198 -9.70 -7.84 -25.32
C GLU A 198 -10.13 -8.38 -26.69
N GLU A 199 -9.22 -9.12 -27.32
CA GLU A 199 -9.45 -9.81 -28.58
C GLU A 199 -8.92 -11.24 -28.45
N ASN A 200 -9.79 -12.24 -28.68
CA ASN A 200 -9.44 -13.66 -28.58
C ASN A 200 -8.72 -14.03 -27.25
N GLY A 201 -9.20 -13.46 -26.14
CA GLY A 201 -8.62 -13.67 -24.80
C GLY A 201 -7.28 -12.98 -24.55
N THR A 202 -6.84 -12.11 -25.47
CA THR A 202 -5.61 -11.31 -25.34
C THR A 202 -5.96 -9.85 -25.13
N VAL A 203 -5.44 -9.23 -24.06
CA VAL A 203 -5.55 -7.78 -23.84
C VAL A 203 -4.71 -7.05 -24.89
N LYS A 204 -5.34 -6.11 -25.60
CA LYS A 204 -4.72 -5.26 -26.65
C LYS A 204 -4.54 -3.81 -26.22
N GLY A 205 -5.14 -3.41 -25.10
CA GLY A 205 -5.15 -2.02 -24.66
C GLY A 205 -6.25 -1.73 -23.64
N VAL A 206 -6.66 -0.46 -23.59
CA VAL A 206 -7.69 0.04 -22.66
C VAL A 206 -8.64 1.02 -23.34
N GLN A 207 -9.89 1.05 -22.87
CA GLN A 207 -10.81 2.16 -23.11
C GLN A 207 -10.82 3.06 -21.89
N TYR A 208 -10.82 4.37 -22.11
CA TYR A 208 -10.80 5.35 -21.04
C TYR A 208 -11.60 6.59 -21.40
N LYS A 209 -11.99 7.35 -20.36
CA LYS A 209 -12.67 8.63 -20.49
C LYS A 209 -11.71 9.76 -20.15
N THR A 210 -11.56 10.75 -21.02
CA THR A 210 -10.80 11.96 -20.73
C THR A 210 -11.52 12.79 -19.66
N LYS A 211 -10.85 13.83 -19.15
CA LYS A 211 -11.48 14.80 -18.24
C LYS A 211 -12.69 15.51 -18.84
N SER A 212 -12.76 15.68 -20.17
CA SER A 212 -13.92 16.27 -20.86
C SER A 212 -15.07 15.28 -21.07
N GLY A 213 -14.88 14.01 -20.75
CA GLY A 213 -15.88 12.95 -20.90
C GLY A 213 -15.83 12.22 -22.24
N GLU A 214 -14.89 12.56 -23.12
CA GLU A 214 -14.67 11.85 -24.38
C GLU A 214 -14.17 10.43 -24.13
N GLU A 215 -14.74 9.45 -24.84
CA GLU A 215 -14.32 8.06 -24.79
C GLU A 215 -13.24 7.78 -25.84
N LEU A 216 -12.06 7.41 -25.38
CA LEU A 216 -10.90 7.10 -26.20
C LEU A 216 -10.43 5.67 -25.97
N LYS A 217 -9.61 5.18 -26.89
CA LYS A 217 -8.94 3.88 -26.82
C LYS A 217 -7.43 4.09 -26.94
N ALA A 218 -6.67 3.36 -26.12
CA ALA A 218 -5.22 3.28 -26.23
C ALA A 218 -4.82 1.81 -26.40
N TYR A 219 -3.83 1.56 -27.25
CA TYR A 219 -3.37 0.21 -27.61
C TYR A 219 -1.89 0.05 -27.29
N ALA A 220 -1.52 -1.10 -26.74
CA ALA A 220 -0.14 -1.47 -26.47
C ALA A 220 -0.01 -2.99 -26.39
N PRO A 221 1.17 -3.57 -26.69
CA PRO A 221 1.41 -4.99 -26.53
C PRO A 221 1.40 -5.44 -25.05
N LEU A 222 1.55 -4.50 -24.10
CA LEU A 222 1.48 -4.78 -22.66
C LEU A 222 0.65 -3.70 -21.93
N THR A 223 -0.33 -4.14 -21.15
CA THR A 223 -1.10 -3.29 -20.23
C THR A 223 -0.86 -3.74 -18.80
N ILE A 224 -0.50 -2.80 -17.92
CA ILE A 224 -0.22 -3.06 -16.50
C ILE A 224 -1.22 -2.29 -15.64
N VAL A 225 -2.06 -3.01 -14.91
CA VAL A 225 -3.10 -2.44 -14.06
C VAL A 225 -2.55 -2.13 -12.65
N CYS A 226 -2.47 -0.85 -12.31
CA CYS A 226 -1.92 -0.29 -11.06
C CYS A 226 -2.93 0.65 -10.35
N ASP A 227 -4.23 0.41 -10.51
CA ASP A 227 -5.36 1.27 -10.07
C ASP A 227 -5.75 1.12 -8.59
N GLY A 228 -4.93 0.44 -7.79
CA GLY A 228 -4.98 0.46 -6.33
C GLY A 228 -5.98 -0.49 -5.66
N CYS A 229 -6.22 -0.26 -4.36
CA CYS A 229 -6.99 -1.18 -3.50
C CYS A 229 -8.47 -1.29 -3.88
N PHE A 230 -9.02 -0.31 -4.60
CA PHE A 230 -10.40 -0.31 -5.11
C PHE A 230 -10.50 -0.51 -6.63
N SER A 231 -9.51 -1.17 -7.22
CA SER A 231 -9.44 -1.49 -8.65
C SER A 231 -10.80 -1.90 -9.25
N ASN A 232 -11.23 -1.19 -10.29
CA ASN A 232 -12.43 -1.52 -11.06
C ASN A 232 -12.16 -2.67 -12.05
N LEU A 233 -10.91 -2.84 -12.49
CA LEU A 233 -10.52 -3.85 -13.48
C LEU A 233 -10.19 -5.22 -12.86
N ARG A 234 -9.94 -5.31 -11.55
CA ARG A 234 -9.52 -6.55 -10.88
C ARG A 234 -10.42 -7.75 -11.15
N ARG A 235 -11.74 -7.54 -11.19
CA ARG A 235 -12.73 -8.62 -11.40
C ARG A 235 -12.74 -9.14 -12.84
N ALA A 236 -12.28 -8.35 -13.81
CA ALA A 236 -12.08 -8.83 -15.18
C ALA A 236 -10.84 -9.73 -15.28
N LEU A 237 -9.82 -9.50 -14.44
CA LEU A 237 -8.53 -10.18 -14.50
C LEU A 237 -8.43 -11.42 -13.59
N CYS A 238 -9.20 -11.48 -12.51
CA CYS A 238 -9.21 -12.62 -11.60
C CYS A 238 -10.51 -12.71 -10.79
N SER A 239 -10.65 -13.77 -10.00
CA SER A 239 -11.70 -13.92 -8.99
C SER A 239 -11.17 -13.48 -7.62
N PRO A 240 -11.19 -12.18 -7.28
CA PRO A 240 -10.58 -11.70 -6.04
C PRO A 240 -11.39 -12.13 -4.82
N LYS A 241 -10.68 -12.51 -3.76
CA LYS A 241 -11.25 -12.62 -2.42
C LYS A 241 -10.78 -11.39 -1.64
N VAL A 242 -11.69 -10.45 -1.41
CA VAL A 242 -11.42 -9.25 -0.60
C VAL A 242 -12.16 -9.41 0.71
N ASP A 243 -11.41 -9.35 1.80
CA ASP A 243 -11.95 -9.31 3.16
C ASP A 243 -11.55 -7.99 3.82
N VAL A 244 -12.44 -7.43 4.63
CA VAL A 244 -12.26 -6.14 5.31
C VAL A 244 -12.45 -6.39 6.80
N PRO A 245 -11.38 -6.74 7.53
CA PRO A 245 -11.47 -7.13 8.93
C PRO A 245 -11.63 -5.94 9.89
N SER A 246 -11.17 -4.76 9.48
CA SER A 246 -11.20 -3.52 10.25
C SER A 246 -11.13 -2.30 9.34
N CYS A 247 -11.26 -1.11 9.92
CA CYS A 247 -11.13 0.17 9.24
C CYS A 247 -10.20 1.10 10.04
N PHE A 248 -9.42 1.93 9.35
CA PHE A 248 -8.67 3.01 9.99
C PHE A 248 -9.44 4.33 9.95
N ILE A 249 -9.50 5.02 11.09
CA ILE A 249 -9.87 6.42 11.19
C ILE A 249 -8.58 7.23 11.30
N GLY A 250 -8.37 8.15 10.35
CA GLY A 250 -7.21 9.03 10.34
C GLY A 250 -7.50 10.42 10.88
N LEU A 251 -6.61 10.93 11.71
CA LEU A 251 -6.58 12.32 12.16
C LEU A 251 -5.22 12.94 11.87
N VAL A 252 -5.18 14.25 11.66
CA VAL A 252 -3.94 15.03 11.72
C VAL A 252 -3.94 15.79 13.03
N LEU A 253 -2.86 15.66 13.80
CA LEU A 253 -2.63 16.44 15.01
C LEU A 253 -1.57 17.49 14.69
N GLU A 254 -1.94 18.75 14.83
CA GLU A 254 -1.04 19.87 14.57
C GLU A 254 -0.27 20.25 15.84
N ASN A 255 0.99 20.66 15.66
CA ASN A 255 1.85 21.20 16.70
C ASN A 255 1.98 20.30 17.93
N CYS A 256 2.03 18.99 17.69
CA CYS A 256 2.07 17.97 18.74
C CYS A 256 3.44 17.28 18.75
N GLN A 257 4.09 17.22 19.91
CA GLN A 257 5.34 16.47 20.06
C GLN A 257 5.09 15.06 20.57
N LEU A 258 5.66 14.09 19.86
CA LEU A 258 5.66 12.69 20.27
C LEU A 258 6.83 12.44 21.24
N PRO A 259 6.65 11.59 22.27
CA PRO A 259 7.64 11.41 23.35
C PRO A 259 8.96 10.76 22.93
N HIS A 260 9.01 10.17 21.73
CA HIS A 260 10.21 9.52 21.19
C HIS A 260 10.47 10.07 19.80
N PRO A 261 11.40 11.03 19.65
CA PRO A 261 11.75 11.61 18.36
C PRO A 261 12.15 10.53 17.35
N ASN A 262 11.82 10.75 16.07
CA ASN A 262 12.14 9.85 14.96
C ASN A 262 11.61 8.41 15.12
N HIS A 263 10.57 8.18 15.93
CA HIS A 263 9.92 6.87 16.03
C HIS A 263 8.44 7.02 15.67
N GLY A 264 7.88 5.98 15.04
CA GLY A 264 6.43 5.80 15.05
C GLY A 264 5.99 5.25 16.40
N HIS A 265 4.77 5.53 16.85
CA HIS A 265 4.26 5.10 18.15
C HIS A 265 3.09 4.17 17.93
N VAL A 266 3.12 3.02 18.59
CA VAL A 266 2.05 2.03 18.58
C VAL A 266 1.53 1.91 19.99
N ILE A 267 0.29 2.32 20.20
CA ILE A 267 -0.43 2.13 21.46
C ILE A 267 -1.23 0.85 21.34
N LEU A 268 -0.93 -0.12 22.19
CA LEU A 268 -1.67 -1.39 22.30
C LEU A 268 -2.93 -1.18 23.16
N ALA A 269 -3.83 -0.35 22.63
CA ALA A 269 -5.12 -0.01 23.22
C ALA A 269 -6.15 -1.15 23.04
N ASN A 270 -7.30 -1.01 23.70
CA ASN A 270 -8.43 -1.92 23.59
C ASN A 270 -9.58 -1.27 22.80
N PRO A 271 -10.25 -2.00 21.89
CA PRO A 271 -9.95 -3.37 21.46
C PRO A 271 -8.79 -3.48 20.46
N SER A 272 -8.32 -2.34 19.94
CA SER A 272 -7.46 -2.26 18.76
C SER A 272 -6.34 -1.23 18.92
N PRO A 273 -5.25 -1.37 18.16
CA PRO A 273 -4.11 -0.47 18.26
C PRO A 273 -4.40 0.93 17.73
N ILE A 274 -3.66 1.91 18.26
CA ILE A 274 -3.63 3.29 17.75
C ILE A 274 -2.19 3.59 17.32
N LEU A 275 -2.02 4.15 16.13
CA LEU A 275 -0.73 4.48 15.56
C LEU A 275 -0.54 6.00 15.54
N PHE A 276 0.68 6.46 15.83
CA PHE A 276 1.09 7.83 15.61
C PHE A 276 2.41 7.86 14.86
N TYR A 277 2.60 8.82 13.97
CA TYR A 277 3.88 9.08 13.34
C TYR A 277 3.90 10.49 12.75
N PRO A 278 5.04 11.20 12.79
CA PRO A 278 5.14 12.54 12.22
C PRO A 278 5.09 12.44 10.70
N ILE A 279 4.28 13.26 10.04
CA ILE A 279 4.16 13.30 8.55
C ILE A 279 4.67 14.63 7.97
N SER A 280 4.95 15.60 8.83
CA SER A 280 5.63 16.84 8.53
C SER A 280 6.34 17.34 9.79
N SER A 281 7.02 18.47 9.70
CA SER A 281 7.65 19.16 10.83
C SER A 281 6.63 19.68 11.86
N THR A 282 5.36 19.83 11.48
CA THR A 282 4.28 20.39 12.32
C THR A 282 3.12 19.44 12.54
N GLU A 283 3.05 18.32 11.82
CA GLU A 283 1.88 17.42 11.82
C GLU A 283 2.24 15.98 12.17
N VAL A 284 1.39 15.39 13.00
CA VAL A 284 1.43 13.98 13.37
C VAL A 284 0.17 13.30 12.86
N ARG A 285 0.33 12.24 12.08
CA ARG A 285 -0.78 11.34 11.75
C ARG A 285 -1.13 10.52 12.99
N CYS A 286 -2.43 10.44 13.28
CA CYS A 286 -3.00 9.45 14.20
C CYS A 286 -3.92 8.51 13.42
N LEU A 287 -3.69 7.19 13.49
CA LEU A 287 -4.58 6.18 12.93
C LEU A 287 -5.18 5.34 14.06
N VAL A 288 -6.51 5.30 14.14
CA VAL A 288 -7.25 4.47 15.09
C VAL A 288 -7.83 3.28 14.33
N ASP A 289 -7.40 2.06 14.67
CA ASP A 289 -8.02 0.85 14.13
C ASP A 289 -9.36 0.58 14.81
N VAL A 290 -10.38 0.34 14.02
CA VAL A 290 -11.73 -0.03 14.46
C VAL A 290 -12.09 -1.38 13.85
N PRO A 291 -12.26 -2.43 14.66
CA PRO A 291 -12.65 -3.76 14.18
C PRO A 291 -13.98 -3.74 13.43
N GLY A 292 -14.06 -4.54 12.37
CA GLY A 292 -15.23 -4.64 11.51
C GLY A 292 -15.32 -3.53 10.46
N GLN A 293 -16.45 -3.52 9.75
CA GLN A 293 -16.68 -2.62 8.61
C GLN A 293 -17.49 -1.37 8.97
N LYS A 294 -18.08 -1.33 10.16
CA LYS A 294 -18.90 -0.21 10.62
C LYS A 294 -18.05 0.73 11.45
N VAL A 295 -17.85 1.94 10.95
CA VAL A 295 -17.21 3.02 11.68
C VAL A 295 -18.27 3.97 12.27
N PRO A 296 -18.00 4.65 13.40
CA PRO A 296 -18.88 5.67 13.93
C PRO A 296 -19.19 6.77 12.91
N SER A 297 -20.41 7.31 12.90
CA SER A 297 -20.79 8.34 11.92
C SER A 297 -20.17 9.70 12.25
N ILE A 298 -19.64 10.37 11.22
CA ILE A 298 -19.18 11.77 11.34
C ILE A 298 -20.37 12.72 11.46
N ALA A 299 -21.39 12.54 10.62
CA ALA A 299 -22.53 13.46 10.52
C ALA A 299 -23.38 13.53 11.80
N SER A 300 -23.49 12.44 12.55
CA SER A 300 -24.23 12.40 13.82
C SER A 300 -23.39 12.81 15.04
N GLY A 301 -22.09 13.09 14.85
CA GLY A 301 -21.16 13.38 15.95
C GLY A 301 -20.69 12.15 16.74
N GLU A 302 -21.15 10.95 16.41
CA GLU A 302 -20.71 9.69 17.02
C GLU A 302 -19.21 9.48 16.91
N MET A 303 -18.60 9.86 15.78
CA MET A 303 -17.16 9.80 15.58
C MET A 303 -16.40 10.64 16.61
N ALA A 304 -16.80 11.89 16.78
CA ALA A 304 -16.17 12.78 17.75
C ALA A 304 -16.37 12.27 19.18
N ASN A 305 -17.56 11.76 19.50
CA ASN A 305 -17.83 11.16 20.80
C ASN A 305 -16.97 9.92 21.06
N TYR A 306 -16.87 9.00 20.10
CA TYR A 306 -16.04 7.79 20.18
C TYR A 306 -14.56 8.15 20.40
N LEU A 307 -14.02 9.09 19.61
CA LEU A 307 -12.64 9.53 19.74
C LEU A 307 -12.35 10.15 21.12
N LYS A 308 -13.27 10.95 21.67
CA LYS A 308 -13.09 11.62 22.97
C LYS A 308 -13.27 10.69 24.16
N THR A 309 -14.25 9.79 24.11
CA THR A 309 -14.66 8.98 25.27
C THR A 309 -14.03 7.59 25.30
N VAL A 310 -13.70 7.03 24.14
CA VAL A 310 -13.14 5.66 24.04
C VAL A 310 -11.65 5.71 23.70
N VAL A 311 -11.25 6.50 22.71
CA VAL A 311 -9.87 6.48 22.19
C VAL A 311 -8.93 7.33 23.04
N ALA A 312 -9.28 8.60 23.28
CA ALA A 312 -8.42 9.55 23.96
C ALA A 312 -7.96 9.12 25.37
N PRO A 313 -8.82 8.54 26.24
CA PRO A 313 -8.40 8.11 27.58
C PRO A 313 -7.37 6.98 27.58
N GLN A 314 -7.26 6.23 26.47
CA GLN A 314 -6.33 5.11 26.35
C GLN A 314 -4.94 5.54 25.85
N LYS A 315 -4.76 6.81 25.49
CA LYS A 315 -3.45 7.36 25.13
C LYS A 315 -2.56 7.34 26.37
N SER A 316 -1.78 6.27 26.53
CA SER A 316 -0.82 6.11 27.63
C SER A 316 0.44 6.98 27.47
N MET A 317 0.39 8.00 26.62
CA MET A 317 1.50 8.90 26.32
C MET A 317 1.07 10.35 26.52
N THR A 318 1.91 11.12 27.21
CA THR A 318 1.75 12.57 27.29
C THR A 318 2.14 13.16 25.94
N LEU A 319 1.18 13.81 25.29
CA LEU A 319 1.42 14.67 24.15
C LEU A 319 1.66 16.08 24.70
N SER A 320 2.77 16.71 24.32
CA SER A 320 3.12 18.09 24.72
C SER A 320 3.14 19.02 23.51
#